data_AF-A0A7S3DWV9-F1
#
_entry.id   AF-A0A7S3DWV9-F1
#
_cell.length_a   1.000
_cell.length_b   1.000
_cell.length_c   1.000
_cell.angle_alpha   90.00
_cell.angle_beta   90.00
_cell.angle_gamma   90.00
#
_symmetry.space_group_name_H-M   'P 1'
#
loop_
_entity.id
_entity.type
_entity.pdbx_description
1 polymer ?
#
loop_
_entity_poly.entity_id
_entity_poly.type
_entity_poly.pdbx_seq_one_letter_code
_entity_poly.pdbx_strand_id
1 'polypeptide(L)'
;WTADGEIYVQSCGDRIPNGGNVVARPIQITFGAQETPEACIRHGVADFVAQEEMDRYRGFWWHPDSTGILFVRVDESAVPPFRILHHDAATGGGDDAQSSAIPYEDHRYPFAGKENPAVKLAFVQVD
;
A
#
# COMPACT_ATOMS: atom_id res chain seq x y z
N TRP A 1 9.38 0.69 -3.70
CA TRP A 1 7.93 0.53 -3.88
C TRP A 1 7.36 -0.09 -2.61
N THR A 2 6.04 -0.22 -2.52
CA THR A 2 5.39 -0.94 -1.41
C THR A 2 4.87 -2.29 -1.89
N ALA A 3 5.05 -3.33 -1.09
CA ALA A 3 4.49 -4.67 -1.28
C ALA A 3 4.13 -5.27 0.08
N ASP A 4 2.99 -5.94 0.20
CA ASP A 4 2.52 -6.55 1.45
C ASP A 4 2.48 -5.58 2.65
N GLY A 5 2.19 -4.30 2.37
CA GLY A 5 2.18 -3.24 3.38
C GLY A 5 3.56 -2.76 3.81
N GLU A 6 4.65 -3.20 3.18
CA GLU A 6 6.03 -2.85 3.51
C GLU A 6 6.74 -2.13 2.37
N ILE A 7 7.76 -1.34 2.70
CA ILE A 7 8.59 -0.61 1.73
C ILE A 7 9.80 -1.46 1.34
N TYR A 8 10.01 -1.57 0.04
CA TYR A 8 11.17 -2.18 -0.60
C TYR A 8 11.94 -1.15 -1.42
N VAL A 9 13.25 -1.22 -1.34
CA VAL A 9 14.20 -0.40 -2.10
C VAL A 9 15.08 -1.31 -2.94
N GLN A 10 15.47 -0.85 -4.13
CA GLN A 10 16.41 -1.54 -4.98
C GLN A 10 17.40 -0.52 -5.53
N SER A 11 18.69 -0.80 -5.37
CA SER A 11 19.73 -0.01 -6.01
C SER A 11 19.58 -0.12 -7.54
N CYS A 12 19.71 1.00 -8.26
CA CYS A 12 19.92 0.92 -9.70
C CYS A 12 21.37 0.44 -9.88
N GLY A 13 21.53 -0.84 -10.26
CA GLY A 13 22.84 -1.49 -10.21
C GLY A 13 23.92 -0.75 -11.01
N ASP A 14 25.18 -0.99 -10.66
CA ASP A 14 26.31 -0.50 -11.44
C ASP A 14 26.26 -1.07 -12.86
N ARG A 15 26.51 -0.20 -13.85
CA ARG A 15 26.71 -0.62 -15.23
C ARG A 15 28.04 -1.37 -15.29
N ILE A 16 28.03 -2.67 -15.58
CA ILE A 16 29.30 -3.39 -15.82
C ILE A 16 29.93 -2.83 -17.11
N PRO A 17 31.26 -2.61 -17.17
CA PRO A 17 31.95 -2.07 -18.35
C PRO A 17 31.68 -2.79 -19.69
N ASN A 18 31.12 -4.01 -19.66
CA ASN A 18 30.83 -4.85 -20.83
C ASN A 18 29.33 -5.02 -21.12
N GLY A 19 28.45 -4.14 -20.64
CA GLY A 19 27.05 -4.06 -21.08
C GLY A 19 26.07 -5.05 -20.43
N GLY A 20 26.49 -5.78 -19.38
CA GLY A 20 25.59 -6.55 -18.53
C GLY A 20 25.03 -5.70 -17.39
N ASN A 21 23.72 -5.79 -17.13
CA ASN A 21 23.10 -5.19 -15.94
C ASN A 21 23.19 -6.16 -14.77
N VAL A 22 23.79 -5.75 -13.65
CA VAL A 22 23.56 -6.42 -12.35
C VAL A 22 22.26 -5.86 -11.81
N VAL A 23 21.20 -6.66 -11.87
CA VAL A 23 19.95 -6.31 -11.19
C VAL A 23 20.19 -6.56 -9.70
N ALA A 24 20.42 -5.50 -8.92
CA ALA A 24 20.55 -5.59 -7.47
C ALA A 24 19.26 -6.20 -6.89
N ARG A 25 19.36 -7.05 -5.88
CA ARG A 25 18.14 -7.61 -5.26
C ARG A 25 17.42 -6.51 -4.47
N PRO A 26 16.08 -6.48 -4.47
CA PRO A 26 15.32 -5.60 -3.61
C PRO A 26 15.61 -5.92 -2.13
N ILE A 27 15.71 -4.89 -1.31
CA ILE A 27 15.83 -4.98 0.15
C ILE A 27 14.55 -4.42 0.79
N GLN A 28 14.03 -5.15 1.78
CA GLN A 28 12.94 -4.68 2.64
C GLN A 28 13.51 -3.74 3.69
N ILE A 29 12.93 -2.54 3.84
CA ILE A 29 13.44 -1.51 4.76
C ILE A 29 12.45 -1.16 5.87
N THR A 30 11.21 -1.65 5.81
CA THR A 30 10.23 -1.54 6.90
C THR A 30 9.71 -2.92 7.30
N PHE A 31 9.29 -3.04 8.55
CA PHE A 31 8.80 -4.29 9.13
C PHE A 31 7.64 -4.03 10.08
N GLY A 32 6.71 -4.99 10.18
CA GLY A 32 5.58 -4.94 11.10
C GLY A 32 4.25 -4.48 10.48
N ALA A 33 4.14 -4.48 9.15
CA ALA A 33 2.86 -4.46 8.47
C ALA A 33 2.02 -5.67 8.89
N GLN A 34 0.70 -5.45 8.98
CA GLN A 34 -0.25 -6.48 9.39
C GLN A 34 -1.50 -6.36 8.53
N GLU A 35 -2.00 -7.50 8.09
CA GLU A 35 -3.26 -7.60 7.35
C GLU A 35 -4.03 -8.82 7.87
N THR A 36 -4.68 -8.63 9.01
CA THR A 36 -5.56 -9.61 9.65
C THR A 36 -6.93 -8.97 9.89
N PRO A 37 -7.96 -9.76 10.27
CA PRO A 37 -9.25 -9.20 10.66
C PRO A 37 -9.13 -8.15 11.79
N GLU A 38 -8.22 -8.35 12.73
CA GLU A 38 -8.02 -7.53 13.93
C GLU A 38 -7.05 -6.35 13.72
N ALA A 39 -6.12 -6.47 12.76
CA ALA A 39 -5.07 -5.48 12.56
C ALA A 39 -4.80 -5.18 11.10
N CYS A 40 -4.73 -3.89 10.77
CA CYS A 40 -4.47 -3.42 9.42
C CYS A 40 -3.46 -2.27 9.46
N ILE A 41 -2.18 -2.62 9.31
CA ILE A 41 -1.05 -1.71 9.45
C ILE A 41 -0.24 -1.76 8.15
N ARG A 42 0.04 -0.60 7.57
CA ARG A 42 0.86 -0.47 6.35
C ARG A 42 1.85 0.67 6.47
N HIS A 43 2.98 0.53 5.79
CA HIS A 43 4.06 1.49 5.71
C HIS A 43 4.19 2.01 4.28
N GLY A 44 4.32 3.33 4.12
CA GLY A 44 4.58 3.96 2.83
C GLY A 44 3.36 4.10 1.91
N VAL A 45 2.17 3.74 2.36
CA VAL A 45 0.91 3.87 1.60
C VAL A 45 0.04 4.96 2.23
N ALA A 46 -0.66 5.72 1.41
CA ALA A 46 -1.65 6.69 1.89
C ALA A 46 -2.95 5.98 2.29
N ASP A 47 -3.59 6.40 3.38
CA ASP A 47 -4.93 5.94 3.74
C ASP A 47 -6.00 6.41 2.75
N PHE A 48 -7.19 5.82 2.82
CA PHE A 48 -8.31 6.14 1.93
C PHE A 48 -8.64 7.64 1.87
N VAL A 49 -8.76 8.31 3.03
CA VAL A 49 -9.11 9.74 3.09
C VAL A 49 -8.04 10.59 2.42
N ALA A 50 -6.78 10.26 2.65
CA ALA A 50 -5.69 10.97 2.01
C ALA A 50 -5.69 10.84 0.48
N GLN A 51 -6.09 9.69 -0.05
CA GLN A 51 -6.18 9.47 -1.50
C GLN A 51 -7.37 10.22 -2.10
N GLU A 52 -8.57 10.08 -1.51
CA GLU A 52 -9.81 10.61 -2.08
C GLU A 52 -10.01 12.11 -1.81
N GLU A 53 -9.67 12.59 -0.61
CA GLU A 53 -10.07 13.91 -0.13
C GLU A 53 -8.90 14.92 -0.05
N MET A 54 -7.66 14.44 -0.13
CA MET A 54 -6.45 15.27 0.03
C MET A 54 -5.52 15.26 -1.18
N ASP A 55 -5.87 14.56 -2.27
CA ASP A 55 -5.04 14.43 -3.47
C ASP A 55 -3.62 13.89 -3.17
N ARG A 56 -3.52 12.94 -2.20
CA ARG A 56 -2.26 12.36 -1.74
C ARG A 56 -2.26 10.85 -1.93
N TYR A 57 -1.76 10.42 -3.09
CA TYR A 57 -1.65 9.00 -3.46
C TYR A 57 -0.42 8.26 -2.93
N ARG A 58 0.58 9.00 -2.41
CA ARG A 58 1.82 8.41 -1.89
C ARG A 58 1.93 8.53 -0.37
N GLY A 59 2.58 7.54 0.25
CA GLY A 59 2.89 7.53 1.67
C GLY A 59 4.38 7.51 2.01
N PHE A 60 5.28 7.64 1.03
CA PHE A 60 6.72 7.73 1.26
C PHE A 60 7.40 8.77 0.36
N TRP A 61 8.56 9.24 0.80
CA TRP A 61 9.39 10.25 0.15
C TRP A 61 10.87 9.95 0.38
N TRP A 62 11.66 9.98 -0.68
CA TRP A 62 13.13 9.91 -0.57
C TRP A 62 13.68 11.14 0.14
N HIS A 63 14.68 10.93 0.99
CA HIS A 63 15.54 12.01 1.46
C HIS A 63 16.31 12.59 0.26
N PRO A 64 16.53 13.92 0.18
CA PRO A 64 17.10 14.55 -1.02
C PRO A 64 18.50 14.04 -1.43
N ASP A 65 19.28 13.50 -0.51
CA ASP A 65 20.61 12.92 -0.76
C ASP A 65 20.57 11.40 -1.01
N SER A 66 19.39 10.80 -1.12
CA SER A 66 19.15 9.36 -1.30
C SER A 66 19.60 8.46 -0.13
N THR A 67 19.90 8.99 1.07
CA THR A 67 20.35 8.16 2.20
C THR A 67 19.21 7.59 3.05
N GLY A 68 17.95 7.80 2.67
CA GLY A 68 16.83 7.33 3.48
C GLY A 68 15.46 7.64 2.92
N ILE A 69 14.45 7.13 3.62
CA ILE A 69 13.04 7.26 3.27
C ILE A 69 12.29 7.82 4.48
N LEU A 70 11.58 8.93 4.28
CA LEU A 70 10.48 9.35 5.16
C LEU A 70 9.21 8.64 4.70
N PHE A 71 8.42 8.09 5.63
CA PHE A 71 7.17 7.42 5.29
C PHE A 71 6.12 7.58 6.37
N VAL A 72 4.85 7.36 6.01
CA VAL A 72 3.76 7.20 6.96
C VAL A 72 3.59 5.73 7.35
N ARG A 73 3.40 5.48 8.64
CA ARG A 73 2.77 4.27 9.15
C ARG A 73 1.29 4.57 9.33
N VAL A 74 0.45 3.87 8.58
CA VAL A 74 -1.00 3.95 8.66
C VAL A 74 -1.52 2.73 9.41
N ASP A 75 -2.40 2.95 10.39
CA ASP A 75 -3.05 1.93 11.19
C ASP A 75 -4.56 2.09 11.08
N GLU A 76 -5.19 1.25 10.26
CA GLU A 76 -6.63 1.26 9.98
C GLU A 76 -7.40 0.30 10.91
N SER A 77 -6.74 -0.27 11.92
CA SER A 77 -7.34 -1.30 12.79
C SER A 77 -8.60 -0.80 13.51
N ALA A 78 -8.67 0.50 13.81
CA ALA A 78 -9.83 1.15 14.43
C ALA A 78 -10.96 1.49 13.43
N VAL A 79 -10.72 1.38 12.12
CA VAL A 79 -11.71 1.64 11.07
C VAL A 79 -12.42 0.33 10.72
N PRO A 80 -13.73 0.20 10.97
CA PRO A 80 -14.45 -1.04 10.65
C PRO A 80 -14.46 -1.32 9.14
N PRO A 81 -14.37 -2.60 8.71
CA PRO A 81 -14.59 -2.95 7.31
C PRO A 81 -16.06 -2.69 6.93
N PHE A 82 -16.23 -2.10 5.76
CA PHE A 82 -17.51 -1.84 5.11
C PHE A 82 -17.59 -2.64 3.81
N ARG A 83 -18.68 -3.39 3.65
CA ARG A 83 -18.88 -4.23 2.48
C ARG A 83 -19.43 -3.43 1.30
N ILE A 84 -18.69 -3.44 0.20
CA ILE A 84 -19.07 -2.85 -1.07
C ILE A 84 -19.48 -3.98 -2.00
N LEU A 85 -20.67 -3.91 -2.60
CA LEU A 85 -21.17 -4.90 -3.54
C LEU A 85 -20.72 -4.56 -4.97
N HIS A 86 -20.19 -5.55 -5.70
CA HIS A 86 -19.88 -5.38 -7.11
C HIS A 86 -21.17 -5.60 -7.94
N HIS A 87 -21.48 -4.64 -8.81
CA HIS A 87 -22.72 -4.62 -9.59
C HIS A 87 -22.76 -5.67 -10.71
N ASP A 88 -21.60 -6.06 -11.24
CA ASP A 88 -21.43 -7.00 -12.36
C ASP A 88 -21.46 -8.48 -11.95
N ALA A 89 -21.25 -8.78 -10.67
CA ALA A 89 -21.24 -10.15 -10.17
C ALA A 89 -22.63 -10.83 -10.16
N ALA A 90 -23.72 -10.07 -10.29
CA ALA A 90 -25.09 -10.58 -10.29
C ALA A 90 -25.67 -10.83 -11.70
N THR A 91 -25.08 -10.26 -12.75
CA THR A 91 -25.54 -10.42 -14.14
C THR A 91 -24.74 -11.49 -14.86
N GLY A 92 -25.03 -12.76 -14.57
CA GLY A 92 -24.55 -13.91 -15.36
C GLY A 92 -25.17 -13.99 -16.76
N GLY A 93 -25.21 -12.87 -17.50
CA GLY A 93 -25.92 -12.70 -18.76
C GLY A 93 -25.04 -12.39 -19.97
N GLY A 94 -23.74 -12.69 -19.91
CA GLY A 94 -22.83 -12.66 -21.06
C GLY A 94 -22.22 -14.03 -21.29
N ASP A 95 -22.02 -14.40 -22.56
CA ASP A 95 -21.48 -15.69 -23.04
C ASP A 95 -20.05 -16.04 -22.53
N ASP A 96 -19.44 -15.19 -21.69
CA ASP A 96 -18.18 -15.47 -21.02
C ASP A 96 -18.43 -16.08 -19.63
N ALA A 97 -18.44 -17.42 -19.59
CA ALA A 97 -18.51 -18.24 -18.38
C ALA A 97 -17.27 -18.12 -17.45
N GLN A 98 -16.64 -16.94 -17.38
CA GLN A 98 -15.39 -16.68 -16.67
C GLN A 98 -15.47 -15.49 -15.70
N SER A 99 -16.65 -15.00 -15.31
CA SER A 99 -16.73 -14.03 -14.19
C SER A 99 -16.84 -14.77 -12.86
N SER A 100 -15.69 -15.24 -12.37
CA SER A 100 -15.50 -15.80 -11.02
C SER A 100 -15.25 -14.68 -9.99
N ALA A 101 -15.75 -13.47 -10.21
CA ALA A 101 -15.52 -12.33 -9.32
C ALA A 101 -16.30 -12.52 -8.01
N ILE A 102 -15.65 -12.27 -6.88
CA ILE A 102 -16.33 -12.20 -5.58
C ILE A 102 -17.37 -11.07 -5.67
N PRO A 103 -18.63 -11.29 -5.27
CA PRO A 103 -19.69 -10.30 -5.46
C PRO A 103 -19.59 -9.08 -4.55
N TYR A 104 -18.55 -9.04 -3.72
CA TYR A 104 -18.27 -7.93 -2.82
C TYR A 104 -16.78 -7.81 -2.53
N GLU A 105 -16.39 -6.63 -2.07
CA GLU A 105 -15.13 -6.36 -1.40
C GLU A 105 -15.41 -5.75 -0.03
N ASP A 106 -14.53 -6.02 0.94
CA ASP A 106 -14.59 -5.38 2.26
C ASP A 106 -13.51 -4.29 2.31
N HIS A 107 -13.92 -3.04 2.55
CA HIS A 107 -13.05 -1.86 2.53
C HIS A 107 -13.11 -1.10 3.85
N ARG A 108 -11.98 -0.66 4.41
CA ARG A 108 -11.95 0.12 5.65
C ARG A 108 -12.30 1.59 5.36
N TYR A 109 -13.59 1.90 5.38
CA TYR A 109 -14.12 3.21 5.01
C TYR A 109 -14.42 4.09 6.26
N PRO A 110 -13.67 5.18 6.49
CA PRO A 110 -13.86 6.05 7.65
C PRO A 110 -15.03 7.02 7.43
N PHE A 111 -16.22 6.61 7.88
CA PHE A 111 -17.41 7.45 7.83
C PHE A 111 -17.25 8.75 8.62
N ALA A 112 -17.91 9.82 8.16
CA ALA A 112 -17.92 11.11 8.86
C ALA A 112 -18.33 10.97 10.33
N GLY A 113 -17.53 11.56 11.23
CA GLY A 113 -17.75 11.48 12.68
C GLY A 113 -17.37 10.15 13.34
N LYS A 114 -16.73 9.22 12.61
CA LYS A 114 -16.12 7.99 13.15
C LYS A 114 -14.60 8.12 13.23
N GLU A 115 -13.97 7.08 13.76
CA GLU A 115 -12.50 7.00 13.86
C GLU A 115 -11.86 7.02 12.47
N ASN A 116 -10.77 7.78 12.36
CA ASN A 116 -9.88 7.75 11.20
C ASN A 116 -8.73 6.77 11.44
N PRO A 117 -7.99 6.37 10.38
CA PRO A 117 -6.73 5.68 10.55
C PRO A 117 -5.77 6.47 11.43
N ALA A 118 -5.07 5.78 12.34
CA ALA A 118 -3.99 6.41 13.09
C ALA A 118 -2.74 6.49 12.22
N VAL A 119 -2.26 7.71 11.96
CA VAL A 119 -1.12 7.97 11.09
C VAL A 119 0.07 8.48 11.90
N LYS A 120 1.24 7.88 11.68
CA LYS A 120 2.53 8.34 12.24
C LYS A 120 3.53 8.57 11.12
N LEU A 121 4.45 9.52 11.30
CA LEU A 121 5.62 9.66 10.44
C LEU A 121 6.80 8.89 11.03
N ALA A 122 7.57 8.24 10.16
CA ALA A 122 8.79 7.53 10.49
C ALA A 122 9.85 7.75 9.41
N PHE A 123 11.11 7.66 9.80
CA PHE A 123 12.25 7.75 8.90
C PHE A 123 13.12 6.51 9.04
N VAL A 124 13.57 5.97 7.91
CA VAL A 124 14.53 4.87 7.89
C VAL A 124 15.70 5.24 6.98
N GLN A 125 16.91 5.06 7.49
CA GLN A 125 18.13 5.21 6.72
C GLN A 125 18.31 4.01 5.79
N VAL A 126 18.76 4.25 4.57
CA VAL A 126 19.06 3.24 3.56
C VAL A 126 20.56 3.37 3.26
N ASP A 127 21.32 2.31 3.54
CA ASP A 127 22.76 2.20 3.34
C ASP A 127 23.15 1.43 2.07
#